data_AF-A0A935J9S4-F1
#
_entry.id   AF-A0A935J9S4-F1
#
_cell.length_a   1.000
_cell.length_b   1.000
_cell.length_c   1.000
_cell.angle_alpha   90.00
_cell.angle_beta   90.00
_cell.angle_gamma   90.00
#
_symmetry.space_group_name_H-M   'P 1'
#
loop_
_entity.id
_entity.type
_entity.pdbx_description
1 polymer ?
#
loop_
_entity_poly.entity_id
_entity_poly.type
_entity_poly.pdbx_seq_one_letter_code
_entity_poly.pdbx_strand_id
1 'polypeptide(L)'
;MFLLIAGAVVAINELRLRSFRGILYFVAGSVLPLCVALYFKVALAPASEFLSGGLTKILQDIADPARHGIILAYFKNIFLFSNGWYRVGILPILCVYFLVFHSRAKENPQAVFIGFAIFTLQIIGYYAFYLISPYELDWHLSSSIDRLFIHVYPTILFVTLAASQTPEMIFAE
;
A
#
# COMPACT_ATOMS: atom_id res chain seq x y z
N MET A 1 7.73 -7.36 -0.20
CA MET A 1 7.03 -6.19 0.37
C MET A 1 6.05 -6.61 1.47
N PHE A 2 5.07 -7.50 1.22
CA PHE A 2 4.12 -8.02 2.23
C PHE A 2 4.78 -8.53 3.53
N LEU A 3 5.89 -9.28 3.45
CA LEU A 3 6.65 -9.74 4.63
C LEU A 3 7.29 -8.61 5.45
N LEU A 4 7.69 -7.51 4.80
CA LEU A 4 8.22 -6.33 5.49
C LEU A 4 7.10 -5.57 6.21
N ILE A 5 5.90 -5.53 5.61
CA ILE A 5 4.71 -4.92 6.23
C ILE A 5 4.26 -5.74 7.44
N ALA A 6 4.11 -7.05 7.27
CA ALA A 6 3.76 -7.96 8.36
C ALA A 6 4.81 -7.91 9.48
N GLY A 7 6.10 -7.89 9.13
CA GLY A 7 7.20 -7.76 10.09
C GLY A 7 7.22 -6.42 10.81
N ALA A 8 6.96 -5.31 10.13
CA ALA A 8 6.88 -3.99 10.76
C ALA A 8 5.68 -3.87 11.70
N VAL A 9 4.50 -4.38 11.30
CA VAL A 9 3.30 -4.36 12.14
C VAL A 9 3.48 -5.24 13.38
N VAL A 10 4.04 -6.44 13.23
CA VAL A 10 4.35 -7.33 14.36
C VAL A 10 5.44 -6.72 15.24
N ALA A 11 6.50 -6.15 14.68
CA ALA A 11 7.54 -5.48 15.46
C ALA A 11 6.98 -4.30 16.26
N ILE A 12 6.12 -3.47 15.67
CA ILE A 12 5.47 -2.34 16.36
C ILE A 12 4.55 -2.83 17.48
N ASN A 13 3.79 -3.92 17.25
CA ASN A 13 2.89 -4.48 18.25
C ASN A 13 3.65 -5.17 19.40
N GLU A 14 4.73 -5.89 19.10
CA GLU A 14 5.55 -6.59 20.09
C GLU A 14 6.52 -5.67 20.86
N LEU A 15 7.02 -4.60 20.23
CA LEU A 15 7.72 -3.50 20.91
C LEU A 15 6.80 -2.81 21.92
N ARG A 16 5.50 -2.73 21.61
CA ARG A 16 4.47 -2.20 22.51
C ARG A 16 4.15 -3.16 23.66
N LEU A 17 4.28 -4.48 23.46
CA LEU A 17 4.02 -5.52 24.47
C LEU A 17 5.26 -6.02 25.22
N ARG A 18 6.48 -5.52 24.88
CA ARG A 18 7.79 -5.96 25.42
C ARG A 18 7.99 -7.50 25.41
N SER A 19 7.35 -8.23 24.50
CA SER A 19 7.43 -9.69 24.47
C SER A 19 8.41 -10.16 23.40
N PHE A 20 9.63 -10.49 23.82
CA PHE A 20 10.68 -11.00 22.94
C PHE A 20 10.33 -12.37 22.30
N ARG A 21 9.45 -13.13 22.95
CA ARG A 21 9.00 -14.45 22.46
C ARG A 21 8.10 -14.33 21.23
N GLY A 22 7.27 -13.29 21.13
CA GLY A 22 6.39 -13.07 19.98
C GLY A 22 7.18 -12.81 18.69
N ILE A 23 8.24 -12.00 18.79
CA ILE A 23 9.19 -11.75 17.69
C ILE A 23 9.87 -13.04 17.25
N LEU A 24 10.31 -13.89 18.19
CA LEU A 24 10.96 -15.17 17.88
C LEU A 24 10.03 -16.11 17.11
N TYR A 25 8.77 -16.27 17.53
CA TYR A 25 7.80 -17.11 16.81
C TYR A 25 7.46 -16.57 15.44
N PHE A 26 7.33 -15.24 15.30
CA PHE A 26 7.11 -14.60 14.00
C PHE A 26 8.28 -14.82 13.05
N VAL A 27 9.52 -14.62 13.53
CA VAL A 27 10.74 -14.88 12.75
C VAL A 27 10.81 -16.34 12.36
N ALA A 28 10.60 -17.26 13.31
CA ALA A 28 10.62 -18.70 13.07
C ALA A 28 9.58 -19.11 12.00
N GLY A 29 8.36 -18.59 12.07
CA GLY A 29 7.32 -18.83 11.06
C GLY A 29 7.63 -18.21 9.70
N SER A 30 8.36 -17.09 9.69
CA SER A 30 8.76 -16.38 8.46
C SER A 30 9.97 -17.02 7.77
N VAL A 31 10.73 -17.91 8.43
CA VAL A 31 11.90 -18.56 7.85
C VAL A 31 11.54 -19.30 6.56
N LEU A 32 10.51 -20.14 6.59
CA LEU A 32 10.12 -20.95 5.42
C LEU A 32 9.79 -20.08 4.19
N PRO A 33 8.86 -19.10 4.25
CA PRO A 33 8.55 -18.26 3.09
C PRO A 33 9.74 -17.40 2.65
N LEU A 34 10.60 -16.95 3.58
CA LEU A 34 11.82 -16.21 3.22
C LEU A 34 12.83 -17.10 2.51
N CYS A 35 13.06 -18.33 2.97
CA CYS A 35 13.95 -19.29 2.32
C CYS A 35 13.49 -19.60 0.90
N VAL A 36 12.19 -19.82 0.69
CA VAL A 36 11.64 -20.04 -0.66
C VAL A 36 11.83 -18.80 -1.54
N ALA A 37 11.55 -17.60 -1.02
CA ALA A 37 11.72 -16.36 -1.77
C ALA A 37 13.19 -16.08 -2.13
N LEU A 38 14.12 -16.37 -1.21
CA LEU A 38 15.55 -16.23 -1.43
C LEU A 38 16.06 -17.26 -2.44
N TYR A 39 15.64 -18.52 -2.31
CA TYR A 39 15.99 -19.56 -3.27
C TYR A 39 15.52 -19.20 -4.68
N PHE A 40 14.27 -18.75 -4.82
CA PHE A 40 13.75 -18.28 -6.09
C PHE A 40 14.59 -17.14 -6.66
N LYS A 41 14.96 -16.17 -5.81
CA LYS A 41 15.72 -14.99 -6.23
C LYS A 41 17.17 -15.30 -6.64
N VAL A 42 17.81 -16.29 -6.01
CA VAL A 42 19.22 -16.63 -6.27
C VAL A 42 19.37 -17.71 -7.34
N ALA A 43 18.52 -18.73 -7.32
CA ALA A 43 18.67 -19.91 -8.17
C ALA A 43 17.86 -19.85 -9.47
N LEU A 44 16.72 -19.14 -9.48
CA LEU A 44 15.75 -19.20 -10.59
C LEU A 44 15.51 -17.85 -11.28
N ALA A 45 15.62 -16.74 -10.55
CA ALA A 45 15.31 -15.44 -11.11
C ALA A 45 16.44 -14.93 -12.02
N PRO A 46 16.12 -14.45 -13.24
CA PRO A 46 17.05 -13.70 -14.06
C PRO A 46 17.58 -12.47 -13.30
N ALA A 47 18.81 -12.05 -13.64
CA ALA A 47 19.40 -10.85 -13.05
C ALA A 47 18.42 -9.67 -13.18
N SER A 48 18.14 -8.99 -12.07
CA SER A 48 17.18 -7.89 -12.04
C SER A 48 17.65 -6.75 -12.95
N GLU A 49 16.89 -6.45 -14.01
CA GLU A 49 17.15 -5.32 -14.93
C GLU A 49 17.20 -3.97 -14.20
N PHE A 50 16.62 -3.88 -13.00
CA PHE A 50 16.69 -2.68 -12.14
C PHE A 50 18.12 -2.26 -11.77
N LEU A 51 19.07 -3.20 -11.71
CA LEU A 51 20.46 -2.90 -11.33
C LEU A 51 21.40 -2.77 -12.53
N SER A 52 20.93 -3.06 -13.76
CA SER A 52 21.77 -3.01 -14.96
C SER A 52 22.16 -1.59 -15.36
N GLY A 53 21.34 -0.58 -15.00
CA GLY A 53 21.62 0.84 -15.21
C GLY A 53 22.56 1.48 -14.18
N GLY A 54 22.93 0.76 -13.10
CA GLY A 54 23.77 1.25 -12.01
C GLY A 54 23.07 2.21 -11.04
N LEU A 55 23.67 2.39 -9.85
CA LEU A 55 23.13 3.25 -8.79
C LEU A 55 22.99 4.72 -9.22
N THR A 56 23.86 5.20 -10.10
CA THR A 56 23.83 6.58 -10.61
C THR A 56 22.54 6.88 -11.38
N LYS A 57 22.09 5.95 -12.23
CA LYS A 57 20.85 6.11 -12.98
C LYS A 57 19.64 6.13 -12.04
N ILE A 58 19.60 5.25 -11.04
CA ILE A 58 18.54 5.24 -10.03
C ILE A 58 18.48 6.59 -9.28
N LEU A 59 19.62 7.15 -8.90
CA LEU A 59 19.66 8.46 -8.24
C LEU A 59 19.19 9.58 -9.17
N GLN A 60 19.50 9.52 -10.46
CA GLN A 60 18.99 10.47 -11.46
C GLN A 60 17.47 10.34 -11.63
N ASP A 61 16.96 9.11 -11.73
CA ASP A 61 15.53 8.83 -11.86
C ASP A 61 14.74 9.27 -10.62
N ILE A 62 15.33 9.16 -9.42
CA ILE A 62 14.77 9.68 -8.16
C ILE A 62 14.80 11.21 -8.10
N ALA A 63 15.77 11.85 -8.74
CA ALA A 63 15.89 13.31 -8.75
C ALA A 63 15.07 13.98 -9.87
N ASP A 64 14.50 13.21 -10.80
CA ASP A 64 13.76 13.72 -11.96
C ASP A 64 12.32 14.13 -11.60
N PRO A 65 12.00 15.44 -11.59
CA PRO A 65 10.67 15.93 -11.25
C PRO A 65 9.58 15.52 -12.25
N ALA A 66 9.94 15.28 -13.51
CA ALA A 66 8.99 14.89 -14.54
C ALA A 66 8.43 13.49 -14.25
N ARG A 67 9.29 12.55 -13.83
CA ARG A 67 8.90 11.20 -13.42
C ARG A 67 7.90 11.23 -12.27
N HIS A 68 8.17 12.05 -11.26
CA HIS A 68 7.25 12.25 -10.13
C HIS A 68 5.89 12.80 -10.58
N GLY A 69 5.90 13.79 -11.47
CA GLY A 69 4.68 14.38 -12.03
C GLY A 69 3.79 13.36 -12.73
N ILE A 70 4.38 12.49 -13.56
CA ILE A 70 3.66 11.43 -14.27
C ILE A 70 3.02 10.46 -13.27
N ILE A 71 3.81 9.90 -12.33
CA ILE A 71 3.30 8.93 -11.35
C ILE A 71 2.14 9.52 -10.53
N LEU A 72 2.31 10.74 -10.04
CA LEU A 72 1.29 11.43 -9.26
C LEU A 72 0.04 11.74 -10.08
N ALA A 73 0.18 12.05 -11.38
CA ALA A 73 -0.97 12.26 -12.27
C ALA A 73 -1.81 10.98 -12.43
N TYR A 74 -1.18 9.82 -12.63
CA TYR A 74 -1.91 8.54 -12.69
C TYR A 74 -2.58 8.20 -11.36
N PHE A 75 -1.89 8.41 -10.24
CA PHE A 75 -2.46 8.15 -8.92
C PHE A 75 -3.65 9.08 -8.64
N LYS A 76 -3.52 10.36 -8.97
CA LYS A 76 -4.62 11.33 -8.89
C LYS A 76 -5.81 10.89 -9.74
N ASN A 77 -5.55 10.48 -10.99
CA ASN A 77 -6.60 10.07 -11.91
C ASN A 77 -7.34 8.82 -11.47
N ILE A 78 -6.69 7.85 -10.83
CA ILE A 78 -7.37 6.63 -10.37
C ILE A 78 -8.09 6.80 -9.03
N PHE A 79 -7.57 7.63 -8.14
CA PHE A 79 -8.16 7.80 -6.80
C PHE A 79 -9.20 8.92 -6.71
N LEU A 80 -9.00 10.04 -7.41
CA LEU A 80 -9.88 11.21 -7.33
C LEU A 80 -10.84 11.32 -8.52
N PHE A 81 -10.43 10.82 -9.67
CA PHE A 81 -11.22 10.82 -10.89
C PHE A 81 -11.50 9.37 -11.30
N SER A 82 -12.39 9.19 -12.26
CA SER A 82 -12.61 7.89 -12.87
C SER A 82 -12.75 8.12 -14.36
N ASN A 83 -12.07 7.29 -15.15
CA ASN A 83 -12.15 7.31 -16.62
C ASN A 83 -13.43 6.63 -17.14
N GLY A 84 -14.31 6.16 -16.25
CA GLY A 84 -15.58 5.53 -16.57
C GLY A 84 -16.78 6.49 -16.60
N TRP A 85 -17.98 5.91 -16.63
CA TRP A 85 -19.28 6.61 -16.66
C TRP A 85 -19.52 7.54 -15.45
N TYR A 86 -18.97 7.20 -14.29
CA TYR A 86 -18.94 8.07 -13.12
C TYR A 86 -17.60 8.83 -13.10
N ARG A 87 -17.63 10.17 -13.14
CA ARG A 87 -16.44 11.04 -13.19
C ARG A 87 -15.71 11.19 -11.85
N VAL A 88 -16.17 10.50 -10.81
CA VAL A 88 -15.72 10.66 -9.43
C VAL A 88 -14.93 9.42 -9.01
N GLY A 89 -13.71 9.59 -8.53
CA GLY A 89 -12.91 8.48 -8.01
C GLY A 89 -13.44 7.93 -6.69
N ILE A 90 -12.85 6.84 -6.21
CA ILE A 90 -13.30 6.21 -4.96
C ILE A 90 -13.06 7.06 -3.72
N LEU A 91 -11.98 7.86 -3.68
CA LEU A 91 -11.62 8.65 -2.50
C LEU A 91 -12.70 9.68 -2.13
N PRO A 92 -13.20 10.52 -3.07
CA PRO A 92 -14.31 11.42 -2.76
C PRO A 92 -15.55 10.71 -2.19
N ILE A 93 -15.91 9.55 -2.76
CA ILE A 93 -17.06 8.77 -2.29
C ILE A 93 -16.84 8.29 -0.85
N LEU A 94 -15.66 7.72 -0.56
CA LEU A 94 -15.30 7.27 0.78
C LEU A 94 -15.14 8.42 1.77
N CYS A 95 -14.69 9.59 1.33
CA CYS A 95 -14.63 10.79 2.15
C CYS A 95 -16.03 11.27 2.53
N VAL A 96 -16.97 11.34 1.57
CA VAL A 96 -18.36 11.71 1.86
C VAL A 96 -18.99 10.68 2.80
N TYR A 97 -18.82 9.39 2.52
CA TYR A 97 -19.27 8.32 3.40
C TYR A 97 -18.71 8.50 4.81
N PHE A 98 -17.39 8.67 4.93
CA PHE A 98 -16.76 8.88 6.23
C PHE A 98 -17.39 10.09 6.94
N LEU A 99 -17.50 11.25 6.30
CA LEU A 99 -18.07 12.46 6.90
C LEU A 99 -19.52 12.31 7.36
N VAL A 100 -20.36 11.57 6.61
CA VAL A 100 -21.76 11.32 6.97
C VAL A 100 -21.86 10.33 8.14
N PHE A 101 -21.03 9.29 8.14
CA PHE A 101 -21.05 8.20 9.13
C PHE A 101 -19.96 8.36 10.22
N HIS A 102 -19.44 9.58 10.40
CA HIS A 102 -18.43 9.89 11.42
C HIS A 102 -19.11 10.34 12.71
N SER A 103 -19.22 9.44 13.69
CA SER A 103 -19.66 9.80 15.05
C SER A 103 -18.87 9.05 16.13
N ARG A 104 -19.01 9.50 17.38
CA ARG A 104 -18.05 9.39 18.49
C ARG A 104 -17.65 7.96 18.89
N ALA A 105 -16.41 7.89 19.36
CA ALA A 105 -15.64 6.75 19.85
C ALA A 105 -15.44 5.62 18.81
N LYS A 106 -14.22 5.54 18.28
CA LYS A 106 -13.80 4.42 17.44
C LYS A 106 -13.92 3.14 18.27
N GLU A 107 -14.71 2.17 17.80
CA GLU A 107 -14.79 0.85 18.44
C GLU A 107 -13.40 0.17 18.46
N ASN A 108 -12.61 0.37 17.40
CA ASN A 108 -11.27 -0.22 17.30
C ASN A 108 -10.24 0.76 16.67
N PRO A 109 -9.69 1.71 17.45
CA PRO A 109 -8.70 2.67 16.94
C PRO A 109 -7.40 2.01 16.47
N GLN A 110 -7.07 0.82 16.98
CA GLN A 110 -5.88 0.08 16.57
C GLN A 110 -6.03 -0.51 15.17
N ALA A 111 -7.18 -1.10 14.84
CA ALA A 111 -7.46 -1.63 13.51
C ALA A 111 -7.40 -0.53 12.44
N VAL A 112 -7.98 0.65 12.73
CA VAL A 112 -7.91 1.82 11.84
C VAL A 112 -6.46 2.26 11.61
N PHE A 113 -5.67 2.36 12.68
CA PHE A 113 -4.26 2.75 12.59
C PHE A 113 -3.44 1.76 11.76
N ILE A 114 -3.57 0.46 12.04
CA ILE A 114 -2.84 -0.60 11.33
C ILE A 114 -3.25 -0.63 9.86
N GLY A 115 -4.56 -0.58 9.56
CA GLY A 115 -5.05 -0.56 8.18
C GLY A 115 -4.53 0.66 7.41
N PHE A 116 -4.55 1.85 8.02
CA PHE A 116 -4.03 3.07 7.40
C PHE A 116 -2.51 3.00 7.18
N ALA A 117 -1.76 2.42 8.11
CA ALA A 117 -0.32 2.19 7.97
C ALA A 117 -0.02 1.22 6.81
N ILE A 118 -0.78 0.12 6.70
CA ILE A 118 -0.66 -0.83 5.59
C ILE A 118 -0.95 -0.15 4.26
N PHE A 119 -2.06 0.59 4.16
CA PHE A 119 -2.45 1.32 2.96
C PHE A 119 -1.35 2.30 2.54
N THR A 120 -0.89 3.15 3.47
CA THR A 120 0.16 4.14 3.20
C THR A 120 1.45 3.48 2.74
N LEU A 121 1.88 2.41 3.41
CA LEU A 121 3.10 1.70 3.06
C LEU A 121 3.00 1.05 1.67
N GLN A 122 1.82 0.52 1.32
CA GLN A 122 1.56 -0.07 0.01
C GLN A 122 1.65 0.99 -1.10
N ILE A 123 1.01 2.15 -0.92
CA ILE A 123 1.10 3.28 -1.86
C ILE A 123 2.54 3.77 -2.01
N ILE A 124 3.28 3.94 -0.90
CA ILE A 124 4.68 4.37 -0.93
C ILE A 124 5.56 3.36 -1.68
N GLY A 125 5.40 2.06 -1.42
CA GLY A 125 6.24 1.08 -2.11
C GLY A 125 5.89 0.91 -3.59
N TYR A 126 4.63 1.07 -3.98
CA TYR A 126 4.27 1.13 -5.39
C TYR A 126 4.83 2.37 -6.07
N TYR A 127 4.73 3.52 -5.42
CA TYR A 127 5.34 4.75 -5.91
C TYR A 127 6.86 4.60 -6.08
N ALA A 128 7.55 4.08 -5.07
CA ALA A 128 9.00 3.83 -5.13
C ALA A 128 9.36 2.85 -6.24
N PHE A 129 8.55 1.80 -6.45
CA PHE A 129 8.75 0.83 -7.51
C PHE A 129 8.67 1.45 -8.90
N TYR A 130 7.68 2.31 -9.16
CA TYR A 130 7.60 3.04 -10.43
C TYR A 130 8.73 4.07 -10.57
N LEU A 131 9.13 4.72 -9.48
CA LEU A 131 10.19 5.71 -9.51
C LEU A 131 11.51 5.12 -10.00
N ILE A 132 11.90 3.95 -9.46
CA ILE A 132 13.14 3.24 -9.84
C ILE A 132 12.98 2.33 -11.07
N SER A 133 11.81 2.32 -11.70
CA SER A 133 11.52 1.47 -12.87
C SER A 133 12.38 1.88 -14.06
N PRO A 134 13.14 0.94 -14.68
CA PRO A 134 13.92 1.25 -15.88
C PRO A 134 13.04 1.44 -17.13
N TYR A 135 11.79 1.00 -17.07
CA TYR A 135 10.84 1.11 -18.17
C TYR A 135 10.29 2.52 -18.36
N GLU A 136 9.79 2.78 -19.57
CA GLU A 136 9.03 3.98 -19.91
C GLU A 136 7.78 4.06 -19.02
N LEU A 137 7.60 5.20 -18.34
CA LEU A 137 6.65 5.33 -17.22
C LEU A 137 5.20 5.34 -17.70
N ASP A 138 4.90 6.00 -18.80
CA ASP A 138 3.54 6.09 -19.32
C ASP A 138 3.05 4.72 -19.77
N TRP A 139 3.88 3.97 -20.50
CA TRP A 139 3.54 2.60 -20.87
C TRP A 139 3.39 1.69 -19.65
N HIS A 140 4.31 1.80 -18.69
CA HIS A 140 4.28 0.94 -17.50
C HIS A 140 3.05 1.23 -16.64
N LEU A 141 2.73 2.50 -16.38
CA LEU A 141 1.57 2.89 -15.56
C LEU A 141 0.25 2.61 -16.28
N SER A 142 0.11 2.98 -17.55
CA SER A 142 -1.13 2.76 -18.30
C SER A 142 -1.52 1.27 -18.38
N SER A 143 -0.55 0.36 -18.39
CA SER A 143 -0.80 -1.08 -18.45
C SER A 143 -1.01 -1.74 -17.09
N SER A 144 -0.70 -1.08 -15.96
CA SER A 144 -0.68 -1.69 -14.63
C SER A 144 -1.55 -1.00 -13.57
N ILE A 145 -1.95 0.26 -13.80
CA ILE A 145 -2.60 1.09 -12.77
C ILE A 145 -3.91 0.49 -12.26
N ASP A 146 -4.70 -0.16 -13.13
CA ASP A 146 -5.95 -0.82 -12.72
C ASP A 146 -5.70 -2.00 -11.79
N ARG A 147 -4.65 -2.79 -12.05
CA ARG A 147 -4.24 -3.88 -11.15
C ARG A 147 -3.78 -3.35 -9.80
N LEU A 148 -3.04 -2.23 -9.83
CA LEU A 148 -2.60 -1.54 -8.62
C LEU A 148 -3.79 -1.17 -7.73
N PHE A 149 -4.85 -0.64 -8.35
CA PHE A 149 -6.07 -0.24 -7.66
C PHE A 149 -6.76 -1.42 -6.99
N ILE A 150 -6.91 -2.54 -7.69
CA ILE A 150 -7.50 -3.76 -7.14
C ILE A 150 -6.74 -4.24 -5.89
N HIS A 151 -5.42 -4.03 -5.83
CA HIS A 151 -4.61 -4.43 -4.68
C HIS A 151 -4.79 -3.53 -3.45
N VAL A 152 -5.11 -2.24 -3.63
CA VAL A 152 -5.24 -1.27 -2.53
C VAL A 152 -6.70 -1.04 -2.12
N TYR A 153 -7.64 -1.36 -3.02
CA TYR A 153 -9.06 -1.11 -2.86
C TYR A 153 -9.68 -1.79 -1.63
N PRO A 154 -9.40 -3.07 -1.32
CA PRO A 154 -9.94 -3.71 -0.12
C PRO A 154 -9.44 -3.04 1.17
N THR A 155 -8.17 -2.64 1.21
CA THR A 155 -7.58 -2.00 2.39
C THR A 155 -8.18 -0.63 2.63
N ILE A 156 -8.40 0.18 1.58
CA ILE A 156 -8.99 1.50 1.75
C ILE A 156 -10.45 1.41 2.21
N LEU A 157 -11.23 0.48 1.65
CA LEU A 157 -12.59 0.20 2.13
C LEU A 157 -12.58 -0.22 3.60
N PHE A 158 -11.72 -1.18 3.96
CA PHE A 158 -11.61 -1.66 5.34
C PHE A 158 -11.30 -0.52 6.31
N VAL A 159 -10.33 0.35 5.98
CA VAL A 159 -9.97 1.49 6.84
C VAL A 159 -11.12 2.47 6.98
N THR A 160 -11.81 2.80 5.88
CA THR A 160 -12.95 3.73 5.93
C THR A 160 -14.08 3.13 6.76
N LEU A 161 -14.48 1.89 6.51
CA LEU A 161 -15.57 1.24 7.23
C LEU A 161 -15.24 1.04 8.71
N ALA A 162 -14.02 0.59 9.05
CA ALA A 162 -13.59 0.43 10.43
C ALA A 162 -13.45 1.77 11.19
N ALA A 163 -13.33 2.88 10.46
CA ALA A 163 -13.27 4.22 11.03
C ALA A 163 -14.65 4.92 11.10
N SER A 164 -15.67 4.36 10.44
CA SER A 164 -17.05 4.82 10.42
C SER A 164 -17.91 4.02 11.39
N GLN A 165 -19.05 4.59 11.78
CA GLN A 165 -20.08 3.84 12.50
C GLN A 165 -20.87 2.94 11.54
N THR A 166 -21.40 1.84 12.08
CA THR A 166 -22.34 1.00 11.33
C THR A 166 -23.65 1.77 11.12
N PRO A 167 -24.26 1.70 9.92
CA PRO A 167 -25.50 2.43 9.63
C PRO A 167 -26.63 2.11 10.63
N GLU A 168 -26.66 0.89 11.16
CA GLU A 168 -27.64 0.42 12.13
C GLU A 168 -27.64 1.27 13.41
N MET A 169 -26.48 1.76 13.87
CA MET A 169 -26.39 2.61 15.06
C MET A 169 -26.91 4.03 14.81
N ILE A 170 -26.76 4.55 13.59
CA ILE A 170 -27.19 5.92 13.24
C ILE A 170 -28.70 6.00 13.07
N PHE A 171 -29.33 4.98 12.47
CA PHE A 171 -30.79 4.94 12.28
C PHE A 171 -31.56 4.40 13.48
N ALA A 172 -30.88 4.03 14.56
CA ALA A 172 -31.50 3.56 15.81
C ALA A 172 -31.78 4.69 16.82
N GLU A 173 -31.26 5.90 16.59
CA GLU A 173 -31.59 7.15 17.32
C GLU A 173 -32.68 7.96 16.61
#